data_AF-A0A101WS80-F1
#
_entry.id   AF-A0A101WS80-F1
#
_cell.length_a   1.000
_cell.length_b   1.000
_cell.length_c   1.000
_cell.angle_alpha   90.00
_cell.angle_beta   90.00
_cell.angle_gamma   90.00
#
_symmetry.space_group_name_H-M   'P 1'
#
loop_
_entity.id
_entity.type
_entity.pdbx_description
1 polymer ?
#
loop_
_entity_poly.entity_id
_entity_poly.type
_entity_poly.pdbx_seq_one_letter_code
_entity_poly.pdbx_strand_id
1 'polypeptide(L)'
;MVAYFGGFKLGYKKDAVILDALPTGKVFNVKSQLIDRLMKDTCELCGSSGNIEMHHVKKLKDLEKNGRKEKPEWMKRMMAMRRKTLAVCLECHTKIHSGKYDSKRFVSANVG
;
A
#
# COMPACT_ATOMS: atom_id res chain seq x y z
N MET A 1 16.78 34.14 26.41
CA MET A 1 16.56 33.79 24.98
C MET A 1 15.51 32.69 24.93
N VAL A 2 14.41 32.88 24.19
CA VAL A 2 13.29 31.92 24.13
C VAL A 2 13.21 31.39 22.71
N ALA A 3 13.25 30.07 22.54
CA ALA A 3 13.10 29.42 21.24
C ALA A 3 11.64 29.05 21.00
N TYR A 4 11.16 29.25 19.78
CA TYR A 4 9.81 28.87 19.34
C TYR A 4 9.91 27.76 18.30
N PHE A 5 9.04 26.77 18.38
CA PHE A 5 8.89 25.73 17.36
C PHE A 5 7.43 25.70 16.91
N GLY A 6 7.18 26.07 15.64
CA GLY A 6 5.83 26.03 15.06
C GLY A 6 4.77 26.84 15.82
N GLY A 7 5.15 27.93 16.50
CA GLY A 7 4.24 28.75 17.31
C GLY A 7 4.17 28.36 18.79
N PHE A 8 4.77 27.24 19.19
CA PHE A 8 4.84 26.84 20.60
C PHE A 8 6.13 27.36 21.26
N LYS A 9 5.96 27.99 22.42
CA LYS A 9 7.08 28.46 23.25
C LYS A 9 7.74 27.25 23.92
N LEU A 10 8.98 26.94 23.58
CA LEU A 10 9.73 25.88 24.23
C LEU A 10 10.29 26.40 25.55
N GLY A 11 9.82 25.84 26.66
CA GLY A 11 10.30 26.13 28.01
C GLY A 11 10.96 24.89 28.61
N TYR A 12 12.23 24.99 29.00
CA TYR A 12 12.94 23.90 29.65
C TYR A 12 12.40 23.70 31.07
N LYS A 13 11.72 22.58 31.32
CA LYS A 13 11.25 22.18 32.65
C LYS A 13 12.19 21.09 33.17
N LYS A 14 12.96 21.42 34.22
CA LYS A 14 13.90 20.47 34.86
C LYS A 14 13.18 19.32 35.57
N ASP A 15 11.99 19.59 36.10
CA ASP A 15 11.17 18.63 36.85
C ASP A 15 10.11 17.92 35.98
N ALA A 16 10.32 17.89 34.66
CA ALA A 16 9.44 17.16 33.77
C ALA A 16 9.59 15.65 34.02
N VAL A 17 8.59 15.06 34.68
CA VAL A 17 8.51 13.61 34.82
C VAL A 17 8.19 13.02 33.45
N ILE A 18 9.22 12.49 32.79
CA ILE A 18 9.05 11.69 31.57
C ILE A 18 8.51 10.34 32.01
N LEU A 19 7.19 10.20 31.98
CA LEU A 19 6.55 8.90 32.09
C LEU A 19 6.59 8.26 30.71
N ASP A 20 7.43 7.23 30.54
CA ASP A 20 7.37 6.27 29.43
C ASP A 20 6.10 5.41 29.52
N ALA A 21 4.96 6.05 29.78
CA ALA A 21 3.67 5.41 29.75
C ALA A 21 3.37 5.10 28.29
N LEU A 22 3.36 3.80 27.94
CA LEU A 22 2.72 3.33 26.72
C LEU A 22 1.34 3.98 26.64
N PRO A 23 0.94 4.57 25.51
CA PRO A 23 -0.32 5.29 25.42
C PRO A 23 -1.46 4.37 25.85
N THR A 24 -2.03 4.62 27.03
CA THR A 24 -3.23 3.95 27.59
C THR A 24 -4.49 4.44 26.88
N GLY A 25 -4.42 4.60 25.56
CA GLY A 25 -5.54 4.82 24.67
C GLY A 25 -5.63 3.64 23.71
N LYS A 26 -6.77 3.48 23.03
CA LYS A 26 -6.85 2.57 21.88
C LYS A 26 -5.88 3.06 20.80
N VAL A 27 -4.63 2.62 20.85
CA VAL A 27 -3.77 2.61 19.69
C VAL A 27 -4.52 1.73 18.70
N PHE A 28 -5.12 2.35 17.69
CA PHE A 28 -5.81 1.62 16.64
C PHE A 28 -4.75 0.81 15.90
N ASN A 29 -4.45 -0.39 16.41
CA ASN A 29 -3.68 -1.42 15.73
C ASN A 29 -4.59 -2.04 14.66
N VAL A 30 -5.12 -1.19 13.78
CA VAL A 30 -5.73 -1.66 12.55
C VAL A 30 -4.54 -2.17 11.75
N LYS A 31 -4.36 -3.50 11.73
CA LYS A 31 -3.38 -4.14 10.86
C LYS A 31 -3.47 -3.46 9.51
N SER A 32 -2.38 -2.82 9.09
CA SER A 32 -2.41 -2.13 7.81
C SER A 32 -2.70 -3.20 6.75
N GLN A 33 -3.66 -2.95 5.86
CA GLN A 33 -4.02 -3.93 4.82
C GLN A 33 -2.81 -4.33 3.94
N LEU A 34 -1.72 -3.57 4.00
CA LEU A 34 -0.45 -3.89 3.34
C LEU A 34 0.26 -5.08 4.02
N ILE A 35 0.32 -5.10 5.36
CA ILE A 35 0.91 -6.20 6.13
C ILE A 35 0.11 -7.49 5.90
N ASP A 36 -1.22 -7.40 5.93
CA ASP A 36 -2.10 -8.56 5.70
C ASP A 36 -1.91 -9.18 4.30
N ARG A 37 -1.68 -8.35 3.28
CA ARG A 37 -1.43 -8.82 1.92
C ARG A 37 -0.05 -9.44 1.74
N LEU A 38 0.97 -8.85 2.37
CA LEU A 38 2.30 -9.46 2.40
C LEU A 38 2.25 -10.82 3.09
N MET A 39 1.51 -10.94 4.19
CA MET A 39 1.32 -12.21 4.90
C MET A 39 0.55 -13.26 4.09
N LYS A 40 -0.32 -12.85 3.16
CA LYS A 40 -1.05 -13.77 2.30
C LYS A 40 -0.18 -14.41 1.22
N ASP A 41 1.00 -13.87 0.97
CA ASP A 41 2.02 -14.37 0.02
C ASP A 41 1.43 -14.91 -1.30
N THR A 42 0.33 -14.31 -1.77
CA THR A 42 -0.39 -14.70 -2.99
C THR A 42 -0.53 -13.52 -3.94
N CYS A 43 -0.12 -13.72 -5.20
CA CYS A 43 -0.21 -12.68 -6.23
C CYS A 43 -1.68 -12.34 -6.53
N GLU A 44 -2.07 -11.06 -6.41
CA GLU A 44 -3.46 -10.61 -6.65
C GLU A 44 -3.88 -10.66 -8.13
N LEU A 45 -2.95 -10.97 -9.03
CA LEU A 45 -3.17 -11.07 -10.48
C LEU A 45 -3.24 -12.51 -10.98
N CYS A 46 -2.22 -13.32 -10.71
CA CYS A 46 -2.13 -14.70 -11.20
C CYS A 46 -2.44 -15.76 -10.14
N GLY A 47 -2.55 -15.40 -8.87
CA GLY A 47 -2.79 -16.35 -7.78
C GLY A 47 -1.59 -17.24 -7.42
N SER A 48 -0.43 -17.04 -8.03
CA SER A 48 0.79 -17.78 -7.67
C SER A 48 1.25 -17.39 -6.26
N SER A 49 1.59 -18.39 -5.45
CA SER A 49 2.30 -18.23 -4.18
C SER A 49 3.81 -18.24 -4.42
N GLY A 50 4.54 -17.34 -3.79
CA GLY A 50 5.99 -17.19 -4.00
C GLY A 50 6.47 -15.76 -3.73
N ASN A 51 7.62 -15.38 -4.30
CA ASN A 51 8.23 -14.07 -4.04
C ASN A 51 7.34 -12.91 -4.51
N ILE A 52 6.68 -12.26 -3.55
CA ILE A 52 5.75 -11.15 -3.80
C ILE A 52 6.38 -9.80 -3.51
N GLU A 53 6.19 -8.93 -4.49
CA GLU A 53 6.61 -7.54 -4.46
C GLU A 53 5.40 -6.61 -4.50
N MET A 54 5.52 -5.47 -3.81
CA MET A 54 4.48 -4.44 -3.83
C MET A 54 4.70 -3.50 -5.00
N HIS A 55 3.89 -3.64 -6.04
CA HIS A 55 3.87 -2.68 -7.14
C HIS A 55 3.20 -1.37 -6.67
N HIS A 56 3.96 -0.26 -6.67
CA HIS A 56 3.48 1.06 -6.28
C HIS A 56 3.30 1.99 -7.49
N VAL A 57 2.17 2.70 -7.53
CA VAL A 57 1.89 3.74 -8.54
C VAL A 57 1.85 5.13 -7.92
N LYS A 58 2.36 6.12 -8.66
CA LYS A 58 2.49 7.51 -8.20
C LYS A 58 1.12 8.14 -7.87
N LYS A 59 0.16 8.00 -8.78
CA LYS A 59 -1.19 8.59 -8.67
C LYS A 59 -2.24 7.66 -9.28
N LEU A 60 -3.34 7.44 -8.56
CA LEU A 60 -4.46 6.62 -9.05
C LEU A 60 -5.12 7.24 -10.29
N LYS A 61 -5.21 8.57 -10.34
CA LYS A 61 -5.75 9.32 -11.49
C LYS A 61 -4.92 9.16 -12.77
N ASP A 62 -3.64 8.83 -12.64
CA ASP A 62 -2.76 8.63 -13.79
C ASP A 62 -3.14 7.36 -14.56
N LEU A 63 -3.58 6.35 -13.82
CA LEU A 63 -4.13 5.11 -14.37
C LEU A 63 -5.41 5.36 -15.17
N GLU A 64 -6.27 6.28 -14.72
CA GLU A 64 -7.50 6.63 -15.45
C GLU A 64 -7.24 7.40 -16.74
N LYS A 65 -6.18 8.21 -16.77
CA LYS A 65 -5.81 9.07 -17.90
C LYS A 65 -5.02 8.36 -18.99
N ASN A 66 -4.63 7.10 -18.81
CA ASN A 66 -3.63 6.45 -19.65
C ASN A 66 -4.07 6.14 -21.10
N GLY A 67 -5.13 6.75 -21.62
CA GLY A 67 -5.50 6.79 -23.06
C GLY A 67 -5.77 5.45 -23.75
N ARG A 68 -5.52 4.31 -23.10
CA ARG A 68 -5.74 2.97 -23.63
C ARG A 68 -7.25 2.69 -23.64
N LYS A 69 -7.77 2.31 -24.81
CA LYS A 69 -9.16 1.85 -24.99
C LYS A 69 -9.51 0.70 -24.04
N GLU A 70 -8.54 -0.17 -23.77
CA GLU A 70 -8.71 -1.30 -22.85
C GLU A 70 -7.75 -1.15 -21.66
N LYS A 71 -8.33 -1.00 -20.46
CA LYS A 71 -7.56 -0.92 -19.22
C LYS A 71 -7.14 -2.33 -18.80
N PRO A 72 -5.84 -2.57 -18.54
CA PRO A 72 -5.38 -3.87 -18.10
C PRO A 72 -5.92 -4.22 -16.71
N GLU A 73 -6.03 -5.51 -16.39
CA GLU A 73 -6.68 -5.99 -15.16
C GLU A 73 -6.06 -5.44 -13.87
N TRP A 74 -4.73 -5.31 -13.82
CA TRP A 74 -4.04 -4.74 -12.66
C TRP A 74 -4.49 -3.29 -12.37
N MET A 75 -4.79 -2.53 -13.42
CA MET A 75 -5.27 -1.17 -13.33
C MET A 75 -6.71 -1.12 -12.80
N LYS A 76 -7.58 -2.01 -13.29
CA LYS A 76 -8.96 -2.16 -12.79
C LYS A 76 -8.96 -2.53 -11.30
N ARG A 77 -8.12 -3.47 -10.89
CA ARG A 77 -7.98 -3.88 -9.48
C ARG A 77 -7.53 -2.73 -8.59
N MET A 78 -6.51 -1.97 -8.99
CA MET A 78 -6.06 -0.79 -8.24
C MET A 78 -7.14 0.29 -8.11
N MET A 79 -7.90 0.55 -9.18
CA MET A 79 -9.03 1.49 -9.17
C MET A 79 -10.16 1.01 -8.26
N ALA A 80 -10.55 -0.26 -8.33
CA ALA A 80 -11.60 -0.85 -7.49
C ALA A 80 -11.24 -0.80 -6.00
N MET A 81 -9.98 -1.11 -5.66
CA MET A 81 -9.49 -1.04 -4.28
C MET A 81 -9.22 0.38 -3.80
N ARG A 82 -9.18 1.37 -4.70
CA ARG A 82 -8.76 2.75 -4.45
C ARG A 82 -7.41 2.85 -3.72
N ARG A 83 -6.47 1.97 -4.05
CA ARG A 83 -5.14 1.89 -3.44
C ARG A 83 -4.05 2.05 -4.49
N LYS A 84 -2.95 2.68 -4.09
CA LYS A 84 -1.76 2.90 -4.93
C LYS A 84 -0.78 1.73 -4.92
N THR A 85 -1.15 0.63 -4.26
CA THR A 85 -0.28 -0.52 -4.05
C THR A 85 -1.02 -1.80 -4.42
N LEU A 86 -0.32 -2.72 -5.08
CA LEU A 86 -0.83 -4.03 -5.50
C LEU A 86 0.24 -5.09 -5.20
N ALA A 87 -0.14 -6.21 -4.59
CA ALA A 87 0.79 -7.31 -4.31
C ALA A 87 0.86 -8.23 -5.54
N VAL A 88 2.06 -8.38 -6.13
CA VAL A 88 2.28 -9.14 -7.36
C VAL A 88 3.56 -9.97 -7.29
N CYS A 89 3.60 -11.10 -8.00
CA CYS A 89 4.86 -11.84 -8.18
C CYS A 89 5.82 -11.09 -9.11
N LEU A 90 7.11 -11.43 -9.04
CA LEU A 90 8.17 -10.83 -9.88
C LEU A 90 7.82 -10.83 -11.38
N GLU A 91 7.31 -11.94 -11.91
CA GLU A 91 6.96 -12.03 -13.34
C GLU A 91 5.85 -11.04 -13.73
N CYS A 92 4.82 -10.91 -12.88
CA CYS A 92 3.76 -9.94 -13.10
C CYS A 92 4.28 -8.51 -12.94
N HIS A 93 5.16 -8.27 -11.97
CA HIS A 93 5.81 -6.98 -11.76
C HIS A 93 6.59 -6.54 -13.01
N THR A 94 7.40 -7.42 -13.59
CA THR A 94 8.14 -7.13 -14.83
C THR A 94 7.21 -6.93 -16.03
N LYS A 95 6.12 -7.70 -16.14
CA LYS A 95 5.11 -7.53 -17.22
C LYS A 95 4.39 -6.18 -17.14
N ILE A 96 4.13 -5.68 -15.93
CA ILE A 96 3.53 -4.36 -15.71
C ILE A 96 4.52 -3.26 -16.13
N HIS A 97 5.77 -3.32 -15.66
CA HIS A 97 6.81 -2.33 -16.02
C HIS A 97 7.14 -2.31 -17.52
N SER A 98 7.14 -3.47 -18.17
CA SER A 98 7.35 -3.57 -19.62
C SER A 98 6.13 -3.16 -20.44
N GLY A 99 5.00 -2.83 -19.81
CA GLY A 99 3.77 -2.44 -20.48
C GLY A 99 3.08 -3.55 -21.28
N LYS A 100 3.59 -4.79 -21.19
CA LYS A 100 3.15 -6.00 -21.91
C LYS A 100 2.24 -6.91 -21.08
N TYR A 101 1.69 -6.42 -19.95
CA TYR A 101 0.65 -7.15 -19.23
C TYR A 101 -0.65 -7.13 -20.04
N ASP A 102 -0.70 -8.02 -21.02
CA ASP A 102 -1.88 -8.35 -21.81
C ASP A 102 -2.68 -9.38 -21.03
N SER A 103 -3.95 -9.07 -20.79
CA SER A 103 -4.86 -9.74 -19.85
C SER A 103 -4.87 -11.26 -20.03
N LYS A 104 -4.22 -12.00 -19.13
CA LYS A 104 -4.47 -13.45 -19.01
C LYS A 104 -5.53 -13.76 -17.96
N ARG A 105 -6.37 -14.71 -18.39
CA ARG A 105 -7.57 -15.35 -17.84
C ARG A 105 -7.51 -15.61 -16.32
N PHE A 106 -8.53 -15.08 -15.63
CA PHE A 106 -8.83 -15.30 -14.22
C PHE A 106 -8.90 -16.80 -13.87
N VAL A 107 -8.16 -17.23 -12.84
CA VAL A 107 -8.58 -18.38 -12.02
C VAL A 107 -9.32 -17.80 -10.83
N SER A 108 -10.63 -18.04 -10.78
CA SER A 108 -11.47 -17.68 -9.63
C SER A 108 -11.02 -18.53 -8.44
N ALA A 109 -10.23 -17.95 -7.53
CA ALA A 109 -10.01 -18.56 -6.22
C ALA A 109 -11.24 -18.25 -5.36
N ASN A 110 -12.13 -19.24 -5.27
CA ASN A 110 -13.22 -19.27 -4.29
C ASN A 110 -12.63 -19.03 -2.89
N VAL A 111 -13.04 -17.95 -2.24
CA VAL A 111 -12.86 -17.77 -0.79
C VAL A 111 -14.13 -18.33 -0.16
N GLY A 112 -14.02 -19.55 0.37
CA GLY A 112 -15.00 -20.14 1.29
C GLY A 112 -14.84 -19.60 2.70
#